data_AF-I6XZB0-F1
#
_entry.id   AF-I6XZB0-F1
#
_cell.length_a   1.000
_cell.length_b   1.000
_cell.length_c   1.000
_cell.angle_alpha   90.00
_cell.angle_beta   90.00
_cell.angle_gamma   90.00
#
_symmetry.space_group_name_H-M   'P 1'
#
loop_
_entity.id
_entity.type
_entity.pdbx_description
1 polymer ?
#
loop_
_entity_poly.entity_id
_entity_poly.type
_entity_poly.pdbx_seq_one_letter_code
_entity_poly.pdbx_strand_id
1 'polypeptide(L)'
;VKLQSVWMSKSGKYLNMHLQLMVGTPEDTSAVHQIALLRDTIITHADSTRTCSILLHHDQNRQPEYYSSDAWLSLPVSRMTVDSFRVSLNTYQGPVVKTLSKR
;
A
#
# COMPACT_ATOMS: atom_id res chain seq x y z
N VAL A 1 10.74 -2.50 -0.47
CA VAL A 1 10.04 -1.58 0.48
C VAL A 1 9.92 -2.20 1.88
N LYS A 2 9.79 -1.36 2.93
CA LYS A 2 9.36 -1.75 4.29
C LYS A 2 8.05 -1.04 4.66
N LEU A 3 7.08 -1.77 5.20
CA LEU A 3 5.85 -1.20 5.76
C LEU A 3 6.12 -0.71 7.18
N GLN A 4 5.90 0.57 7.45
CA GLN A 4 5.99 1.12 8.80
C GLN A 4 4.62 1.11 9.48
N SER A 5 3.60 1.61 8.79
CA SER A 5 2.23 1.58 9.30
C SER A 5 1.19 1.63 8.19
N VAL A 6 -0.01 1.15 8.50
CA VAL A 6 -1.21 1.27 7.66
C VAL A 6 -2.40 1.54 8.59
N TRP A 7 -3.25 2.49 8.22
CA TRP A 7 -4.40 2.86 9.03
C TRP A 7 -5.54 3.43 8.19
N MET A 8 -6.76 3.21 8.65
CA MET A 8 -7.91 3.96 8.16
C MET A 8 -7.93 5.36 8.78
N SER A 9 -8.23 6.38 7.97
CA SER A 9 -8.45 7.73 8.48
C SER A 9 -9.62 7.74 9.47
N LYS A 10 -9.61 8.67 10.43
CA LYS A 10 -10.70 8.85 11.40
C LYS A 10 -12.07 9.03 10.72
N SER A 11 -12.08 9.62 9.53
CA SER A 11 -13.27 9.84 8.71
C SER A 11 -13.74 8.62 7.90
N GLY A 12 -12.97 7.53 7.87
CA GLY A 12 -13.24 6.36 7.02
C GLY A 12 -13.04 6.59 5.51
N LYS A 13 -12.62 7.80 5.11
CA LYS A 13 -12.51 8.22 3.70
C LYS A 13 -11.19 7.84 3.02
N TYR A 14 -10.13 7.63 3.80
CA TYR A 14 -8.81 7.31 3.28
C TYR A 14 -8.22 6.09 3.96
N LEU A 15 -7.60 5.23 3.17
CA LEU A 15 -6.65 4.23 3.63
C LEU A 15 -5.25 4.82 3.48
N ASN A 16 -4.56 5.03 4.60
CA ASN A 16 -3.25 5.66 4.63
C ASN A 16 -2.15 4.64 4.91
N MET A 17 -0.96 4.89 4.36
CA MET A 17 0.23 4.07 4.57
C MET A 17 1.46 4.94 4.74
N HIS A 18 2.33 4.49 5.63
CA HIS A 18 3.69 4.98 5.79
C HIS A 18 4.64 3.84 5.39
N LEU A 19 5.46 4.11 4.40
CA LEU A 19 6.45 3.20 3.87
C LEU A 19 7.84 3.77 4.04
N GLN A 20 8.82 2.89 4.09
CA GLN A 20 10.22 3.23 3.98
C GLN A 20 10.76 2.57 2.70
N LEU A 21 11.29 3.40 1.80
CA LEU A 21 11.85 3.00 0.52
C LEU A 21 13.37 3.10 0.60
N MET A 22 14.08 2.14 0.01
CA MET A 22 15.51 2.29 -0.22
C MET A 22 15.70 3.17 -1.44
N VAL A 23 16.51 4.21 -1.34
CA VAL A 23 16.76 5.20 -2.41
C VAL A 23 18.26 5.47 -2.50
N GLY A 24 18.66 6.12 -3.59
CA GLY A 24 20.03 6.55 -3.82
C GLY A 24 20.08 7.66 -4.85
N THR A 25 21.28 8.12 -5.17
CA THR A 25 21.49 9.02 -6.30
C THR A 25 21.68 8.16 -7.54
N PRO A 26 20.72 8.11 -8.48
CA PRO A 26 20.92 7.35 -9.71
C PRO A 26 21.86 8.11 -10.64
N GLU A 27 22.60 7.40 -11.48
CA GLU A 27 23.33 8.01 -12.60
C GLU A 27 22.34 8.48 -13.69
N ASP A 28 21.23 7.75 -13.83
CA ASP A 28 20.12 8.06 -14.73
C ASP A 28 19.01 8.80 -13.96
N THR A 29 18.83 10.09 -14.25
CA THR A 29 17.81 10.93 -13.58
C THR A 29 16.37 10.54 -13.94
N SER A 30 16.16 9.69 -14.95
CA SER A 30 14.84 9.13 -15.28
C SER A 30 14.46 7.93 -14.40
N ALA A 31 15.41 7.36 -13.65
CA ALA A 31 15.14 6.33 -12.67
C ALA A 31 14.30 6.94 -11.54
N VAL A 32 13.00 6.65 -11.53
CA VAL A 32 12.06 7.11 -10.51
C VAL A 32 11.30 5.93 -9.92
N HIS A 33 11.10 5.95 -8.61
CA HIS A 33 10.27 4.97 -7.92
C HIS A 33 8.84 5.01 -8.46
N GLN A 34 8.29 3.84 -8.79
CA GLN A 34 6.88 3.72 -9.14
C GLN A 34 6.15 3.01 -8.01
N ILE A 35 5.10 3.64 -7.51
CA ILE A 35 4.25 3.08 -6.47
C ILE A 35 2.81 3.15 -6.94
N ALA A 36 2.15 2.00 -6.95
CA ALA A 36 0.75 1.89 -7.31
C ALA A 36 -0.01 1.07 -6.27
N LEU A 37 -1.26 1.45 -6.05
CA LEU A 37 -2.22 0.70 -5.27
C LEU A 37 -3.25 0.12 -6.21
N LEU A 38 -3.22 -1.19 -6.34
CA LEU A 38 -4.08 -1.93 -7.24
C LEU A 38 -5.23 -2.51 -6.42
N ARG A 39 -6.46 -2.19 -6.81
CA ARG A 39 -7.62 -2.97 -6.38
C ARG A 39 -7.58 -4.29 -7.15
N ASP A 40 -7.47 -5.38 -6.41
CA ASP A 40 -7.44 -6.72 -6.99
C ASP A 40 -8.88 -7.28 -7.07
N THR A 41 -9.48 -7.58 -5.92
CA THR A 41 -10.76 -8.30 -5.84
C THR A 41 -11.63 -7.77 -4.70
N ILE A 42 -12.96 -7.90 -4.80
CA ILE A 42 -13.87 -7.76 -3.66
C ILE A 42 -14.47 -9.14 -3.37
N ILE A 43 -14.28 -9.63 -2.15
CA ILE A 43 -14.81 -10.90 -1.68
C ILE A 43 -16.02 -10.60 -0.81
N THR A 44 -17.15 -11.23 -1.10
CA THR A 44 -18.32 -11.28 -0.21
C THR A 44 -18.26 -12.58 0.57
N HIS A 45 -18.29 -12.47 1.90
CA HIS A 45 -18.21 -13.61 2.81
C HIS A 45 -19.60 -14.17 3.10
N ALA A 46 -19.66 -15.34 3.76
CA ALA A 46 -20.91 -16.00 4.12
C ALA A 46 -21.79 -15.16 5.07
N ASP A 47 -21.17 -14.29 5.88
CA ASP A 47 -21.84 -13.33 6.76
C ASP A 47 -22.27 -12.03 6.05
N SER A 48 -22.21 -12.00 4.72
CA SER A 48 -22.49 -10.84 3.86
C SER A 48 -21.51 -9.68 3.97
N THR A 49 -20.49 -9.75 4.82
CA THR A 49 -19.44 -8.73 4.87
C THR A 49 -18.58 -8.78 3.60
N ARG A 50 -18.05 -7.63 3.19
CA ARG A 50 -17.29 -7.44 1.96
C ARG A 50 -15.88 -6.98 2.28
N THR A 51 -14.89 -7.71 1.80
CA THR A 51 -13.46 -7.35 1.91
C THR A 51 -12.92 -6.97 0.55
N CYS A 52 -12.31 -5.78 0.43
CA CYS A 52 -11.55 -5.40 -0.75
C CYS A 52 -10.08 -5.77 -0.60
N SER A 53 -9.57 -6.61 -1.49
CA SER A 53 -8.13 -6.86 -1.62
C SER A 53 -7.46 -5.69 -2.34
N ILE A 54 -6.39 -5.20 -1.74
CA ILE A 54 -5.51 -4.17 -2.31
C ILE A 54 -4.10 -4.75 -2.37
N LEU A 55 -3.46 -4.62 -3.53
CA LEU A 55 -2.07 -4.96 -3.74
C LEU A 55 -1.26 -3.67 -3.90
N LEU A 56 -0.22 -3.50 -3.10
CA LEU A 56 0.77 -2.48 -3.33
C LEU A 56 1.83 -3.00 -4.29
N HIS A 57 1.92 -2.36 -5.44
CA HIS A 57 2.99 -2.56 -6.39
C HIS A 57 4.05 -1.48 -6.18
N HIS A 58 5.30 -1.90 -6.04
CA HIS A 58 6.46 -1.01 -5.97
C HIS A 58 7.50 -1.50 -6.96
N ASP A 59 7.89 -0.62 -7.88
CA ASP A 59 9.03 -0.81 -8.76
C ASP A 59 10.13 0.19 -8.35
N GLN A 60 11.31 -0.35 -8.08
CA GLN A 60 12.52 0.42 -7.77
C GLN A 60 13.04 1.13 -9.02
N ASN A 61 12.73 0.62 -10.22
CA ASN A 61 13.11 1.19 -11.50
C ASN A 61 14.62 1.51 -11.58
N ARG A 62 15.46 0.56 -11.13
CA ARG A 62 16.93 0.65 -11.12
C ARG A 62 17.52 1.75 -10.23
N GLN A 63 16.73 2.36 -9.35
CA GLN A 63 17.26 3.26 -8.31
C GLN A 63 18.17 2.50 -7.34
N PRO A 64 19.39 3.01 -7.07
CA PRO A 64 20.25 2.42 -6.05
C PRO A 64 19.61 2.42 -4.67
N GLU A 65 20.04 1.50 -3.82
CA GLU A 65 19.42 1.22 -2.51
C GLU A 65 20.39 1.52 -1.36
N TYR A 66 20.82 2.78 -1.22
CA TYR A 66 21.90 3.16 -0.29
C TYR A 66 21.39 3.61 1.08
N TYR A 67 20.31 4.38 1.10
CA TYR A 67 19.71 4.90 2.32
C TYR A 67 18.20 4.81 2.23
N SER A 68 17.53 5.02 3.35
CA SER A 68 16.08 4.95 3.43
C SER A 68 15.42 6.32 3.38
N SER A 69 14.30 6.44 2.67
CA SER A 69 13.43 7.61 2.67
C SER A 69 11.98 7.21 2.98
N ASP A 70 11.24 8.11 3.65
CA ASP A 70 9.84 7.92 3.98
C ASP A 70 8.93 8.26 2.79
N ALA A 71 7.93 7.42 2.55
CA ALA A 71 6.86 7.67 1.60
C ALA A 71 5.49 7.53 2.27
N TRP A 72 4.62 8.50 1.99
CA TRP A 72 3.28 8.59 2.56
C TRP A 72 2.25 8.47 1.43
N LEU A 73 1.31 7.55 1.58
CA LEU A 73 0.28 7.28 0.57
C LEU A 73 -1.11 7.39 1.21
N SER A 74 -2.05 7.99 0.48
CA SER A 74 -3.45 8.09 0.88
C SER A 74 -4.35 7.66 -0.27
N LEU A 75 -5.00 6.51 -0.14
CA LEU A 75 -5.98 6.02 -1.11
C LEU A 75 -7.38 6.51 -0.72
N PRO A 76 -8.08 7.30 -1.57
CA PRO A 76 -9.47 7.64 -1.33
C PRO A 76 -10.35 6.39 -1.50
N VAL A 77 -11.01 5.99 -0.43
CA VAL A 77 -11.87 4.79 -0.38
C VAL A 77 -13.32 5.11 -0.04
N SER A 78 -13.68 6.40 0.02
CA SER A 78 -15.01 6.88 0.39
C SER A 78 -16.13 6.28 -0.46
N ARG A 79 -15.90 6.12 -1.77
CA ARG A 79 -16.87 5.58 -2.73
C ARG A 79 -17.00 4.06 -2.73
N MET A 80 -16.18 3.35 -1.95
CA MET A 80 -16.16 1.88 -1.93
C MET A 80 -17.15 1.34 -0.90
N THR A 81 -18.08 0.49 -1.30
CA THR A 81 -19.07 -0.15 -0.41
C THR A 81 -18.55 -1.47 0.14
N VAL A 82 -17.55 -1.42 1.03
CA VAL A 82 -16.91 -2.60 1.64
C VAL A 82 -16.70 -2.38 3.14
N ASP A 83 -16.65 -3.46 3.91
CA ASP A 83 -16.53 -3.45 5.37
C ASP A 83 -15.07 -3.52 5.83
N SER A 84 -14.16 -4.01 4.98
CA SER A 84 -12.74 -4.07 5.28
C SER A 84 -11.84 -4.05 4.04
N PHE A 85 -10.57 -3.78 4.28
CA PHE A 85 -9.50 -3.81 3.30
C PHE A 85 -8.45 -4.83 3.71
N ARG A 86 -8.07 -5.72 2.78
CA ARG A 86 -6.92 -6.61 2.91
C ARG A 86 -5.79 -6.07 2.04
N VAL A 87 -4.83 -5.39 2.65
CA VAL A 87 -3.67 -4.79 1.99
C VAL A 87 -2.54 -5.80 1.97
N SER A 88 -2.00 -6.07 0.79
CA SER A 88 -0.86 -6.96 0.57
C SER A 88 0.27 -6.18 -0.09
N LEU A 89 1.50 -6.44 0.33
CA LEU A 89 2.70 -5.86 -0.27
C LEU A 89 3.90 -6.79 -0.11
N ASN A 90 4.84 -6.70 -1.05
CA ASN A 90 6.11 -7.39 -0.95
C ASN A 90 7.11 -6.52 -0.18
N THR A 91 7.79 -7.09 0.81
CA THR A 91 8.88 -6.41 1.53
C THR A 91 10.18 -7.19 1.39
N TYR A 92 11.31 -6.60 1.78
CA TYR A 92 12.59 -7.31 1.80
C TYR A 92 12.60 -8.52 2.74
N GLN A 93 11.70 -8.56 3.73
CA GLN A 93 11.55 -9.67 4.67
C GLN A 93 10.46 -10.67 4.23
N GLY A 94 9.94 -10.52 3.01
CA GLY A 94 8.84 -11.31 2.48
C GLY A 94 7.51 -10.56 2.41
N PRO A 95 6.45 -11.21 1.94
CA PRO A 95 5.14 -10.60 1.77
C PRO A 95 4.50 -10.29 3.13
N VAL A 96 3.90 -9.11 3.24
CA VAL A 96 3.14 -8.66 4.40
C VAL A 96 1.68 -8.48 4.00
N VAL A 97 0.78 -8.89 4.90
CA VAL A 97 -0.67 -8.69 4.74
C VAL A 97 -1.22 -8.00 5.99
N LYS A 98 -2.05 -6.98 5.79
CA LYS A 98 -2.75 -6.26 6.86
C LYS A 98 -4.23 -6.15 6.53
N THR A 99 -5.08 -6.41 7.51
CA THR A 99 -6.53 -6.25 7.39
C THR A 99 -6.99 -5.09 8.24
N LEU A 100 -7.77 -4.18 7.66
CA LEU A 100 -8.34 -3.02 8.34
C LEU A 100 -9.84 -2.95 8.12
N SER A 101 -10.61 -2.80 9.18
CA SER A 101 -12.04 -2.52 9.08
C SER A 101 -12.28 -1.08 8.63
N LYS A 102 -13.22 -0.91 7.71
CA LYS A 102 -13.78 0.38 7.33
C LYS A 102 -14.90 0.69 8.33
N ARG A 103 -14.61 1.57 9.30
CA ARG A 103 -15.61 2.08 10.24
C ARG A 103 -16.44 3.19 9.62
#